data_AF-A0A6L9FHV5-F1
#
_entry.id   AF-A0A6L9FHV5-F1
#
_cell.length_a   1.000
_cell.length_b   1.000
_cell.length_c   1.000
_cell.angle_alpha   90.00
_cell.angle_beta   90.00
_cell.angle_gamma   90.00
#
_symmetry.space_group_name_H-M   'P 1'
#
loop_
_entity.id
_entity.type
_entity.pdbx_description
1 polymer ?
#
loop_
_entity_poly.entity_id
_entity_poly.type
_entity_poly.pdbx_seq_one_letter_code
_entity_poly.pdbx_strand_id
1 'polypeptide(L)'
;MANPYKQLFRVRGTVAFSFAGLLARMPISMTGIGIITMLSQMKDSYWLAGGVAATFTLAMALLAPQISRAVDRYGQSRVLPIATGIHVISMTLLLLCTHYG
;
A
#
# COMPACT_ATOMS: atom_id res chain seq x y z
N MET A 1 7.87 -8.55 37.61
CA MET A 1 8.08 -7.64 36.47
C MET A 1 6.81 -7.58 35.63
N ALA A 2 6.21 -6.40 35.46
CA ALA A 2 5.08 -6.23 34.54
C ALA A 2 5.57 -6.42 33.09
N ASN A 3 4.91 -7.30 32.33
CA ASN A 3 5.31 -7.63 30.96
C ASN A 3 5.27 -6.36 30.08
N PRO A 4 6.41 -5.91 29.51
CA PRO A 4 6.50 -4.69 28.68
C PRO A 4 5.49 -4.67 27.52
N TYR A 5 5.13 -5.85 26.98
CA TYR A 5 4.12 -5.99 25.94
C TYR A 5 2.71 -5.55 26.38
N LYS A 6 2.33 -5.80 27.64
CA LYS A 6 1.03 -5.35 28.18
C LYS A 6 0.97 -3.83 28.35
N GLN A 7 2.12 -3.17 28.54
CA GLN A 7 2.19 -1.70 28.59
C GLN A 7 2.00 -1.08 27.20
N LEU A 8 2.50 -1.72 26.14
CA LEU A 8 2.30 -1.26 24.76
C LEU A 8 0.81 -1.24 24.37
N PHE A 9 0.05 -2.27 24.74
CA PHE A 9 -1.39 -2.33 24.49
C PHE A 9 -2.26 -1.45 25.41
N ARG A 10 -1.69 -0.82 26.45
CA ARG A 10 -2.44 0.12 27.32
C ARG A 10 -2.62 1.51 26.70
N VAL A 11 -1.87 1.84 25.64
CA VAL A 11 -2.07 3.10 24.89
C VAL A 11 -3.35 2.97 24.06
N ARG A 12 -4.36 3.80 24.36
CA ARG A 12 -5.63 3.89 23.62
C ARG A 12 -5.34 4.06 22.12
N GLY A 13 -5.75 3.09 21.30
CA GLY A 13 -5.60 3.10 19.84
C GLY A 13 -4.65 2.05 19.25
N THR A 14 -3.83 1.38 20.07
CA THR A 14 -2.84 0.39 19.59
C THR A 14 -3.49 -0.82 18.89
N VAL A 15 -4.65 -1.27 19.38
CA VAL A 15 -5.40 -2.39 18.79
C VAL A 15 -5.98 -2.00 17.43
N ALA A 16 -6.64 -0.84 17.32
CA ALA A 16 -7.18 -0.34 16.06
C ALA A 16 -6.07 -0.09 15.03
N PHE A 17 -4.92 0.44 15.47
CA PHE A 17 -3.74 0.58 14.61
C PHE A 17 -3.19 -0.77 14.13
N SER A 18 -3.06 -1.75 15.02
CA SER A 18 -2.53 -3.07 14.66
C SER A 18 -3.45 -3.79 13.67
N PHE A 19 -4.77 -3.67 13.86
CA PHE A 19 -5.77 -4.20 12.92
C PHE A 19 -5.73 -3.47 11.57
N ALA A 20 -5.67 -2.14 11.56
CA ALA A 20 -5.54 -1.36 10.33
C ALA A 20 -4.25 -1.71 9.58
N GLY A 21 -3.13 -1.87 10.29
CA GLY A 21 -1.86 -2.31 9.71
C GLY A 21 -1.87 -3.75 9.20
N LEU A 22 -2.62 -4.65 9.86
CA LEU A 22 -2.84 -6.01 9.37
C LEU A 22 -3.63 -6.02 8.05
N LEU A 23 -4.75 -5.28 8.01
CA LEU A 23 -5.56 -5.14 6.81
C LEU A 23 -4.79 -4.47 5.68
N ALA A 24 -3.97 -3.46 5.97
CA ALA A 24 -3.15 -2.78 4.97
C ALA A 24 -2.02 -3.65 4.41
N ARG A 25 -1.62 -4.72 5.12
CA ARG A 25 -0.55 -5.63 4.68
C ARG A 25 -1.03 -6.78 3.81
N MET A 26 -2.28 -7.21 3.94
CA MET A 26 -2.84 -8.28 3.10
C MET A 26 -2.69 -8.03 1.59
N PRO A 27 -2.93 -6.81 1.06
CA PRO A 27 -2.93 -6.59 -0.38
C PRO A 27 -1.54 -6.38 -0.98
N ILE A 28 -0.50 -6.10 -0.17
CA ILE A 28 0.79 -5.60 -0.68
C ILE A 28 1.36 -6.50 -1.80
N SER A 29 1.34 -7.82 -1.58
CA SER A 29 1.79 -8.79 -2.59
C SER A 29 0.73 -9.06 -3.67
N MET A 30 -0.56 -8.97 -3.33
CA MET A 30 -1.67 -9.19 -4.27
C MET A 30 -1.81 -8.07 -5.30
N THR A 31 -1.48 -6.83 -4.98
CA THR A 31 -1.61 -5.69 -5.91
C THR A 31 -0.74 -5.87 -7.14
N GLY A 32 0.52 -6.28 -6.98
CA GLY A 32 1.42 -6.53 -8.12
C GLY A 32 0.92 -7.67 -9.01
N ILE A 33 0.53 -8.80 -8.42
CA ILE A 33 -0.02 -9.96 -9.15
C ILE A 33 -1.34 -9.61 -9.84
N GLY A 34 -2.20 -8.83 -9.18
CA GLY A 34 -3.48 -8.38 -9.70
C GLY A 34 -3.33 -7.47 -10.92
N ILE A 35 -2.40 -6.51 -10.88
CA ILE A 35 -2.10 -5.63 -12.02
C ILE A 35 -1.61 -6.46 -13.22
N ILE A 36 -0.66 -7.38 -13.01
CA ILE A 36 -0.13 -8.23 -14.09
C ILE A 36 -1.26 -9.08 -14.69
N THR A 37 -2.01 -9.76 -13.84
CA THR A 37 -3.09 -10.66 -14.26
C THR A 37 -4.18 -9.91 -15.02
N MET A 38 -4.62 -8.76 -14.51
CA MET A 38 -5.66 -7.93 -15.13
C MET A 38 -5.21 -7.44 -16.51
N LEU A 39 -4.00 -6.88 -16.60
CA LEU A 39 -3.51 -6.31 -17.86
C LEU A 39 -3.16 -7.40 -18.88
N SER A 40 -2.69 -8.56 -18.41
CA SER A 40 -2.44 -9.74 -19.25
C SER A 40 -3.72 -10.31 -19.83
N GLN A 41 -4.84 -10.32 -19.09
CA GLN A 41 -6.11 -10.85 -19.57
C GLN A 41 -6.88 -9.86 -20.46
N MET A 42 -6.71 -8.55 -20.24
CA MET A 42 -7.47 -7.53 -20.98
C MET A 42 -6.82 -7.07 -22.28
N LYS A 43 -5.47 -7.02 -22.36
CA LYS A 43 -4.76 -6.43 -23.51
C LYS A 43 -3.99 -7.43 -24.37
N ASP A 44 -4.01 -8.73 -24.05
CA ASP A 44 -3.19 -9.80 -24.68
C ASP A 44 -1.68 -9.48 -24.79
N SER A 45 -1.21 -8.45 -24.07
CA SER A 45 0.14 -7.89 -24.19
C SER A 45 0.88 -7.99 -22.86
N TYR A 46 1.63 -9.09 -22.72
CA TYR A 46 2.49 -9.34 -21.56
C TYR A 46 3.57 -8.27 -21.36
N TRP A 47 4.01 -7.63 -22.44
CA TRP A 47 5.02 -6.56 -22.38
C TRP A 47 4.51 -5.32 -21.65
N LEU A 48 3.28 -4.88 -21.94
CA LEU A 48 2.62 -3.77 -21.24
C LEU A 48 2.35 -4.14 -19.77
N ALA A 49 1.86 -5.36 -19.51
CA ALA A 49 1.61 -5.86 -18.16
C ALA A 49 2.89 -5.87 -17.30
N GLY A 50 3.99 -6.39 -17.87
CA GLY A 50 5.29 -6.40 -17.23
C GLY A 50 5.86 -5.00 -17.00
N GLY A 51 5.75 -4.10 -17.97
CA GLY A 51 6.23 -2.72 -17.85
C GLY A 51 5.51 -1.91 -16.76
N VAL A 52 4.18 -2.04 -16.68
CA VAL A 52 3.39 -1.37 -15.63
C VAL A 52 3.72 -1.95 -14.25
N ALA A 53 3.82 -3.28 -14.13
CA ALA A 53 4.19 -3.92 -12.88
C ALA A 53 5.61 -3.56 -12.42
N ALA A 54 6.59 -3.56 -13.33
CA ALA A 54 7.96 -3.15 -13.03
C ALA A 54 8.03 -1.70 -12.56
N THR A 55 7.29 -0.79 -13.21
CA THR A 55 7.21 0.62 -12.80
C THR A 55 6.57 0.75 -11.42
N PHE A 56 5.50 -0.02 -11.14
CA PHE A 56 4.87 -0.06 -9.83
C PHE A 56 5.83 -0.54 -8.73
N THR A 57 6.57 -1.63 -8.99
CA THR A 57 7.57 -2.16 -8.05
C THR A 57 8.71 -1.17 -7.81
N LEU A 58 9.22 -0.51 -8.85
CA LEU A 58 10.27 0.51 -8.73
C LEU A 58 9.77 1.72 -7.92
N ALA A 59 8.56 2.20 -8.21
CA ALA A 59 7.96 3.30 -7.46
C ALA A 59 7.78 2.92 -5.99
N MET A 60 7.29 1.71 -5.69
CA MET A 60 7.20 1.19 -4.32
C MET A 60 8.57 1.13 -3.64
N ALA A 61 9.61 0.64 -4.31
CA ALA A 61 10.96 0.55 -3.74
C ALA A 61 11.54 1.93 -3.36
N LEU A 62 11.23 2.97 -4.15
CA LEU A 62 11.69 4.33 -3.90
C LEU A 62 10.83 5.07 -2.85
N LEU A 63 9.51 4.91 -2.92
CA LEU A 63 8.56 5.63 -2.06
C LEU A 63 8.42 5.01 -0.66
N ALA A 64 8.57 3.68 -0.53
CA ALA A 64 8.47 3.00 0.77
C ALA A 64 9.41 3.59 1.85
N PRO A 65 10.72 3.79 1.62
CA PRO A 65 11.59 4.40 2.62
C PRO A 65 11.25 5.87 2.89
N GLN A 66 10.76 6.61 1.88
CA GLN A 66 10.35 8.01 2.08
C GLN A 66 9.11 8.12 2.98
N ILE A 67 8.12 7.27 2.74
CA ILE A 67 6.91 7.18 3.57
C ILE A 67 7.27 6.74 4.98
N SER A 68 8.16 5.75 5.14
CA SER A 68 8.66 5.33 6.47
C SER A 68 9.28 6.51 7.22
N ARG A 69 10.19 7.25 6.57
CA ARG A 69 10.82 8.44 7.17
C ARG A 69 9.81 9.54 7.49
N ALA A 70 8.80 9.73 6.66
CA ALA A 70 7.75 10.73 6.90
C ALA A 70 6.87 10.33 8.11
N VAL A 71 6.52 9.04 8.23
CA VAL A 71 5.80 8.50 9.39
C VAL A 71 6.60 8.71 10.68
N ASP A 72 7.90 8.42 10.63
CA ASP A 72 8.80 8.57 11.78
C ASP A 72 8.96 10.04 12.21
N ARG A 73 8.92 10.98 11.27
CA ARG A 73 9.14 12.42 11.54
C ARG A 73 7.88 13.20 11.89
N TYR A 74 6.76 12.93 11.22
CA TYR A 74 5.51 13.71 11.36
C TYR A 74 4.43 13.00 12.18
N GLY A 75 4.70 11.76 12.60
CA GLY A 75 3.78 10.95 13.36
C GLY A 75 2.79 10.20 12.46
N GLN A 76 2.61 8.94 12.80
CA GLN A 76 1.77 7.98 12.11
C GLN A 76 0.33 8.46 11.89
N SER A 77 -0.26 9.21 12.84
CA SER A 77 -1.64 9.68 12.78
C SER A 77 -1.92 10.66 11.63
N ARG A 78 -0.95 11.45 11.18
CA ARG A 78 -1.14 12.42 10.09
C ARG A 78 -0.78 11.83 8.73
N VAL A 79 0.25 10.98 8.68
CA VAL A 79 0.80 10.48 7.42
C VAL A 79 0.01 9.28 6.88
N LEU A 80 -0.42 8.34 7.74
CA LEU A 80 -1.19 7.17 7.29
C LEU A 80 -2.47 7.53 6.52
N PRO A 81 -3.37 8.41 7.01
CA PRO A 81 -4.60 8.69 6.27
C PRO A 81 -4.34 9.34 4.92
N ILE A 82 -3.33 10.21 4.81
CA ILE A 82 -2.92 10.82 3.54
C ILE A 82 -2.37 9.76 2.59
N ALA A 83 -1.46 8.90 3.06
CA ALA A 83 -0.87 7.84 2.25
C ALA A 83 -1.94 6.85 1.75
N THR A 84 -2.89 6.47 2.61
CA THR A 84 -4.04 5.63 2.23
C THR A 84 -4.89 6.32 1.17
N GLY A 85 -5.18 7.62 1.33
CA GLY A 85 -5.94 8.39 0.35
C GLY A 85 -5.26 8.40 -1.03
N ILE A 86 -3.95 8.65 -1.07
CA ILE A 86 -3.15 8.61 -2.31
C ILE A 86 -3.20 7.21 -2.94
N HIS A 87 -3.08 6.16 -2.14
CA HIS A 87 -3.13 4.78 -2.64
C HIS A 87 -4.48 4.44 -3.28
N VAL A 88 -5.58 4.80 -2.63
CA VAL A 88 -6.94 4.60 -3.16
C VAL A 88 -7.11 5.36 -4.47
N ILE A 89 -6.74 6.65 -4.52
CA ILE A 89 -6.83 7.47 -5.74
C ILE A 89 -6.01 6.85 -6.88
N SER A 90 -4.78 6.43 -6.60
CA SER A 90 -3.90 5.83 -7.60
C SER A 90 -4.49 4.54 -8.18
N MET A 91 -5.10 3.71 -7.33
CA MET A 91 -5.70 2.46 -7.78
C MET A 91 -7.00 2.68 -8.56
N THR A 92 -7.83 3.64 -8.15
CA THR A 92 -9.02 4.05 -8.92
C THR A 92 -8.63 4.63 -10.28
N LEU A 93 -7.58 5.46 -10.35
CA LEU A 93 -7.07 5.99 -11.62
C LEU A 93 -6.56 4.87 -12.54
N LEU A 94 -5.83 3.89 -12.00
CA LEU A 94 -5.37 2.74 -12.77
C LEU A 94 -6.56 1.98 -13.39
N LEU A 95 -7.59 1.69 -12.59
CA LEU A 95 -8.81 1.03 -13.05
C LEU A 95 -9.54 1.84 -14.13
N LEU A 96 -9.67 3.15 -13.94
CA LEU A 96 -10.29 4.05 -14.92
C LEU A 96 -9.49 4.07 -16.23
N CYS A 97 -8.17 4.21 -16.18
CA CYS A 97 -7.31 4.15 -17.36
C CYS A 97 -7.42 2.81 -18.10
N THR A 98 -7.57 1.70 -17.39
CA THR A 98 -7.77 0.39 -18.04
C THR A 98 -9.17 0.16 -18.57
N HIS A 99 -10.19 0.81 -18.02
CA HIS A 99 -11.57 0.71 -18.52
C HIS A 99 -11.82 1.63 -19.73
N TYR A 100 -11.21 2.81 -19.75
CA TYR A 100 -11.44 3.83 -20.79
C TYR A 100 -10.38 3.85 -21.91
N GLY A 101 -9.33 3.03 -21.84
CA GLY A 101 -8.23 3.03 -22.81
C GLY A 101 -7.81 1.67 -23.31
#